data_AF-A0A418N9W5-F1
#
_entry.id   AF-A0A418N9W5-F1
#
_cell.length_a   1.000
_cell.length_b   1.000
_cell.length_c   1.000
_cell.angle_alpha   90.00
_cell.angle_beta   90.00
_cell.angle_gamma   90.00
#
_symmetry.space_group_name_H-M   'P 1'
#
loop_
_entity.id
_entity.type
_entity.pdbx_description
1 polymer ?
#
loop_
_entity_poly.entity_id
_entity_poly.type
_entity_poly.pdbx_seq_one_letter_code
_entity_poly.pdbx_strand_id
1 'polypeptide(L)'
;MRIDSYIEKLLFEYNCVVVPGFGAFLAHGKSAEIDKATNALIPPSKTISFNAQLSKNDGLLVSHIAKEKKLGYEEMLQEVEDVSKDWNKRLSYGESIELYGIGKLFHNRDQKIQFQPENKINFLTSSFGLSSFAATPIQREVLKEEVQELEEKIPFIITPEVRETTSFRPWLKYAAVILLAVSLGVTGYRTYGDLQQKQVAAQQDAQQEVSRLIQEATFFESAPLELPAVNIEVTKRHLGKHHVIAGAFREEQNAEKKVAQLKENGFNAFYLGVNRYGLHQVAYDSFDDPKEALAFLKKVKATDSRDAWLLSEK
;
A
#
# COMPACT_ATOMS: atom_id res chain seq x y z
N MET A 1 -27.58 13.48 61.25
CA MET A 1 -26.31 13.31 60.50
C MET A 1 -26.53 13.75 59.05
N ARG A 2 -25.55 14.43 58.44
CA ARG A 2 -25.57 14.76 56.99
C ARG A 2 -25.03 13.58 56.19
N ILE A 3 -25.90 12.65 55.78
CA ILE A 3 -25.49 11.48 54.97
C ILE A 3 -25.30 11.82 53.49
N ASP A 4 -25.84 12.94 53.04
CA ASP A 4 -25.76 13.48 51.69
C ASP A 4 -24.32 13.64 51.21
N SER A 5 -23.42 14.18 52.04
CA SER A 5 -22.00 14.34 51.68
C SER A 5 -21.27 13.01 51.48
N TYR A 6 -21.68 11.95 52.18
CA TYR A 6 -21.07 10.62 52.03
C TYR A 6 -21.59 9.91 50.78
N ILE A 7 -22.88 10.06 50.50
CA ILE A 7 -23.48 9.56 49.26
C ILE A 7 -22.82 10.26 48.06
N GLU A 8 -22.65 11.58 48.11
CA GLU A 8 -21.99 12.36 47.06
C GLU A 8 -20.57 11.83 46.77
N LYS A 9 -19.74 11.66 47.81
CA LYS A 9 -18.39 11.09 47.69
C LYS A 9 -18.42 9.70 47.04
N LEU A 10 -19.31 8.82 47.51
CA LEU A 10 -19.41 7.45 46.99
C LEU A 10 -19.87 7.39 45.53
N LEU A 11 -20.71 8.34 45.07
CA LEU A 11 -21.21 8.36 43.69
C LEU A 11 -20.13 8.66 42.64
N PHE A 12 -18.98 9.25 43.03
CA PHE A 12 -17.82 9.39 42.16
C PHE A 12 -17.14 8.06 41.86
N GLU A 13 -17.12 7.14 42.82
CA GLU A 13 -16.39 5.87 42.71
C GLU A 13 -17.32 4.71 42.33
N TYR A 14 -18.54 4.69 42.85
CA TYR A 14 -19.49 3.61 42.69
C TYR A 14 -20.70 4.04 41.85
N ASN A 15 -21.34 3.06 41.20
CA ASN A 15 -22.53 3.29 40.37
C ASN A 15 -23.84 3.09 41.13
N CYS A 16 -23.79 2.47 42.31
CA CYS A 16 -24.95 2.20 43.14
C CYS A 16 -24.57 2.49 44.59
N VAL A 17 -25.34 3.34 45.24
CA VAL A 17 -25.20 3.63 46.67
C VAL A 17 -26.55 3.40 47.32
N VAL A 18 -26.65 2.33 48.10
CA VAL A 18 -27.88 1.99 48.82
C VAL A 18 -27.94 2.74 50.15
N VAL A 19 -29.10 3.35 50.41
CA VAL A 19 -29.48 3.91 51.71
C VAL A 19 -30.48 2.95 52.36
N PRO A 20 -30.06 2.17 53.38
CA PRO A 20 -30.91 1.18 54.07
C PRO A 20 -32.24 1.78 54.52
N GLY A 21 -33.34 1.11 54.19
CA GLY A 21 -34.68 1.56 54.56
C GLY A 21 -35.23 2.76 53.76
N PHE A 22 -34.49 3.27 52.76
CA PHE A 22 -34.92 4.39 51.92
C PHE A 22 -34.93 4.05 50.43
N GLY A 23 -33.83 3.52 49.89
CA GLY A 23 -33.70 3.22 48.46
C GLY A 23 -32.25 3.33 47.99
N ALA A 24 -32.01 3.32 46.68
CA ALA A 24 -30.67 3.44 46.11
C ALA A 24 -30.54 4.60 45.14
N PHE A 25 -29.39 5.27 45.19
CA PHE A 25 -28.94 6.21 44.16
C PHE A 25 -28.13 5.44 43.12
N LEU A 26 -28.58 5.53 41.87
CA LEU A 26 -28.00 4.85 40.73
C LEU A 26 -27.38 5.88 39.80
N ALA A 27 -26.11 5.71 39.50
CA ALA A 27 -25.35 6.58 38.63
C ALA A 27 -25.03 5.84 37.33
N HIS A 28 -25.56 6.36 36.22
CA HIS A 28 -25.42 5.77 34.89
C HIS A 28 -24.54 6.66 34.01
N GLY A 29 -23.63 6.04 33.27
CA GLY A 29 -22.80 6.75 32.29
C GLY A 29 -23.62 7.15 31.07
N LYS A 30 -23.42 8.39 30.62
CA LYS A 30 -23.92 8.96 29.37
C LYS A 30 -22.72 9.31 28.50
N SER A 31 -22.69 8.79 27.27
CA SER A 31 -21.64 9.09 26.30
C SER A 31 -21.65 10.57 25.90
N ALA A 32 -20.52 11.03 25.34
CA ALA A 32 -20.45 12.35 24.73
C ALA A 32 -21.52 12.50 23.64
N GLU A 33 -22.13 13.67 23.56
CA GLU A 33 -23.23 13.96 22.65
C GLU A 33 -23.02 15.31 21.99
N ILE A 34 -23.46 15.43 20.73
CA ILE A 34 -23.55 16.71 20.04
C ILE A 34 -24.99 17.18 20.15
N ASP A 35 -25.22 18.27 20.86
CA ASP A 35 -26.51 18.94 20.84
C ASP A 35 -26.67 19.68 19.50
N LYS A 36 -27.53 19.15 18.62
CA LYS A 36 -27.77 19.72 17.28
C LYS A 36 -28.48 21.08 17.34
N ALA A 37 -29.21 21.39 18.40
CA ALA A 37 -29.92 22.66 18.51
C ALA A 37 -28.95 23.80 18.85
N THR A 38 -27.97 23.51 19.72
CA THR A 38 -26.98 24.51 20.17
C THR A 38 -25.62 24.37 19.49
N ASN A 39 -25.43 23.32 18.67
CA ASN A 39 -24.14 22.86 18.14
C ASN A 39 -23.08 22.68 19.25
N ALA A 40 -23.49 22.34 20.47
CA ALA A 40 -22.59 22.14 21.59
C ALA A 40 -22.09 20.70 21.66
N LEU A 41 -20.79 20.54 21.88
CA LEU A 41 -20.17 19.27 22.21
C LEU A 41 -20.25 19.08 23.72
N ILE A 42 -21.08 18.13 24.15
CA ILE A 42 -21.29 17.79 25.55
C ILE A 42 -20.36 16.62 25.90
N PRO A 43 -19.51 16.74 26.93
CA PRO A 43 -18.60 15.67 27.31
C PRO A 43 -19.35 14.46 27.89
N PRO A 44 -18.70 13.29 27.98
CA PRO A 44 -19.26 12.15 28.70
C PRO A 44 -19.59 12.54 30.14
N SER A 45 -20.72 12.06 30.64
CA SER A 45 -21.21 12.44 31.96
C SER A 45 -21.79 11.25 32.71
N LYS A 46 -21.99 11.40 34.01
CA LYS A 46 -22.65 10.41 34.85
C LYS A 46 -23.92 11.02 35.45
N THR A 47 -25.08 10.51 35.03
CA THR A 47 -26.40 10.98 35.47
C THR A 47 -26.89 10.16 36.66
N ILE A 48 -27.44 10.82 37.67
CA ILE A 48 -27.98 10.14 38.86
C ILE A 48 -29.49 9.93 38.70
N SER A 49 -29.95 8.78 39.15
CA SER A 49 -31.35 8.42 39.31
C SER A 49 -31.57 7.79 40.69
N PHE A 50 -32.82 7.70 41.14
CA PHE A 50 -33.17 7.12 42.42
C PHE A 50 -34.19 6.00 42.24
N ASN A 51 -34.01 4.90 42.96
CA ASN A 51 -34.96 3.80 43.00
C ASN A 51 -35.28 3.39 44.44
N ALA A 52 -36.52 3.64 44.87
CA ALA A 52 -37.00 3.29 46.22
C ALA A 52 -37.11 1.77 46.46
N GLN A 53 -37.23 0.95 45.42
CA GLN A 53 -37.36 -0.50 45.55
C GLN A 53 -36.02 -1.18 45.92
N LEU A 54 -34.91 -0.50 45.66
CA LEU A 54 -33.57 -1.00 45.97
C LEU A 54 -33.16 -0.56 47.39
N SER A 55 -33.85 -1.10 48.39
CA SER A 55 -33.62 -0.77 49.80
C SER A 55 -32.79 -1.82 50.58
N LYS A 56 -32.43 -2.93 49.93
CA LYS A 56 -31.63 -4.00 50.54
C LYS A 56 -30.19 -3.53 50.74
N ASN A 57 -29.80 -3.39 52.00
CA ASN A 57 -28.48 -2.95 52.40
C ASN A 57 -27.36 -3.82 51.79
N ASP A 58 -26.46 -3.19 51.04
CA ASP A 58 -25.25 -3.78 50.46
C ASP A 58 -24.00 -3.55 51.34
N GLY A 59 -24.17 -2.81 52.44
CA GLY A 59 -23.15 -2.47 53.41
C GLY A 59 -22.22 -1.33 52.96
N LEU A 60 -22.33 -0.81 51.73
CA LEU A 60 -21.35 0.13 51.17
C LEU A 60 -21.34 1.46 51.94
N LEU A 61 -22.51 2.11 51.99
CA LEU A 61 -22.66 3.42 52.65
C LEU A 61 -22.32 3.32 54.15
N VAL A 62 -22.91 2.33 54.82
CA VAL A 62 -22.75 2.13 56.27
C VAL A 62 -21.29 1.87 56.62
N SER A 63 -20.62 0.97 55.89
CA SER A 63 -19.20 0.66 56.14
C SER A 63 -18.30 1.86 55.90
N HIS A 64 -18.56 2.66 54.85
CA HIS A 64 -17.79 3.87 54.57
C HIS A 64 -17.91 4.88 55.71
N ILE A 65 -19.13 5.17 56.18
CA ILE A 65 -19.33 6.16 57.27
C ILE A 65 -18.76 5.62 58.60
N ALA A 66 -18.97 4.33 58.91
CA ALA A 66 -18.44 3.70 60.12
C ALA A 66 -16.92 3.81 60.18
N LYS A 67 -16.24 3.57 59.05
CA LYS A 67 -14.77 3.71 58.93
C LYS A 67 -14.30 5.15 59.12
N GLU A 68 -14.98 6.13 58.53
CA GLU A 68 -14.60 7.55 58.64
C GLU A 68 -14.85 8.10 60.05
N LYS A 69 -15.94 7.69 60.72
CA LYS A 69 -16.28 8.08 62.08
C LYS A 69 -15.63 7.25 63.19
N LYS A 70 -15.01 6.11 62.86
CA LYS A 70 -14.48 5.11 63.81
C LYS A 70 -15.53 4.56 64.77
N LEU A 71 -16.73 4.29 64.26
CA LEU A 71 -17.84 3.69 65.02
C LEU A 71 -18.05 2.22 64.63
N GLY A 72 -18.76 1.47 65.46
CA GLY A 72 -19.18 0.11 65.11
C GLY A 72 -20.12 0.10 63.92
N TYR A 73 -20.09 -0.98 63.12
CA TYR A 73 -20.98 -1.13 61.96
C TYR A 73 -22.47 -1.10 62.38
N GLU A 74 -22.83 -1.82 63.43
CA GLU A 74 -24.21 -1.89 63.94
C GLU A 74 -24.72 -0.54 64.44
N GLU A 75 -23.90 0.19 65.19
CA GLU A 75 -24.23 1.54 65.65
C GLU A 75 -24.47 2.49 64.47
N MET A 76 -23.63 2.38 63.45
CA MET A 76 -23.74 3.20 62.24
C MET A 76 -24.96 2.82 61.39
N LEU A 77 -25.28 1.53 61.30
CA LEU A 77 -26.46 1.03 60.59
C LEU A 77 -27.72 1.63 61.21
N GLN A 78 -27.83 1.60 62.54
CA GLN A 78 -28.95 2.17 63.27
C GLN A 78 -29.11 3.68 63.00
N GLU A 79 -28.00 4.44 63.07
CA GLU A 79 -28.03 5.88 62.74
C GLU A 79 -28.50 6.16 61.30
N VAL A 80 -28.05 5.37 60.31
CA VAL A 80 -28.46 5.53 58.91
C VAL A 80 -29.94 5.21 58.73
N GLU A 81 -30.42 4.13 59.34
CA GLU A 81 -31.84 3.77 59.29
C GLU A 81 -32.74 4.82 59.96
N ASP A 82 -32.28 5.44 61.05
CA ASP A 82 -33.03 6.50 61.71
C ASP A 82 -33.12 7.77 60.84
N VAL A 83 -32.07 8.09 60.08
CA VAL A 83 -32.12 9.14 59.04
C VAL A 83 -33.10 8.76 57.93
N SER A 84 -33.08 7.52 57.45
CA SER A 84 -34.04 7.03 56.45
C SER A 84 -35.49 7.14 56.93
N LYS A 85 -35.76 6.82 58.20
CA LYS A 85 -37.08 6.96 58.82
C LYS A 85 -37.51 8.43 58.88
N ASP A 86 -36.60 9.34 59.23
CA ASP A 86 -36.87 10.79 59.19
C ASP A 86 -37.22 11.25 57.78
N TRP A 87 -36.43 10.86 56.78
CA TRP A 87 -36.68 11.19 55.38
C TRP A 87 -38.05 10.69 54.89
N ASN A 88 -38.38 9.43 55.17
CA ASN A 88 -39.67 8.86 54.82
C ASN A 88 -40.84 9.62 55.50
N LYS A 89 -40.69 10.00 56.78
CA LYS A 89 -41.70 10.82 57.48
C LYS A 89 -41.87 12.17 56.80
N ARG A 90 -40.78 12.89 56.53
CA ARG A 90 -40.84 14.23 55.90
C ARG A 90 -41.48 14.18 54.51
N LEU A 91 -41.13 13.19 53.69
CA LEU A 91 -41.77 12.96 52.39
C LEU A 91 -43.27 12.65 52.54
N SER A 92 -43.66 11.87 53.56
CA SER A 92 -45.07 11.58 53.83
C SER A 92 -45.90 12.80 54.24
N TYR A 93 -45.27 13.80 54.88
CA TYR A 93 -45.88 15.09 55.18
C TYR A 93 -45.93 16.05 53.98
N GLY A 94 -45.45 15.63 52.81
CA GLY A 94 -45.41 16.43 51.59
C GLY A 94 -44.23 17.40 51.52
N GLU A 95 -43.24 17.28 52.42
CA GLU A 95 -42.01 18.04 52.31
C GLU A 95 -41.13 17.51 51.17
N SER A 96 -40.28 18.38 50.62
CA SER A 96 -39.22 17.98 49.71
C SER A 96 -37.88 17.90 50.43
N ILE A 97 -37.11 16.86 50.15
CA ILE A 97 -35.77 16.66 50.71
C ILE A 97 -34.74 17.11 49.67
N GLU A 98 -33.89 18.05 50.04
CA GLU A 98 -32.79 18.52 49.21
C GLU A 98 -31.48 17.89 49.70
N LEU A 99 -30.82 17.15 48.80
CA LEU A 99 -29.54 16.52 49.03
C LEU A 99 -28.49 17.30 48.24
N TYR A 100 -27.63 18.02 48.96
CA TYR A 100 -26.65 18.90 48.36
C TYR A 100 -25.72 18.13 47.41
N GLY A 101 -25.56 18.61 46.18
CA GLY A 101 -24.69 18.01 45.16
C GLY A 101 -25.32 16.81 44.44
N ILE A 102 -26.40 16.23 44.96
CA ILE A 102 -27.04 15.02 44.43
C ILE A 102 -28.34 15.40 43.70
N GLY A 103 -29.27 16.05 44.40
CA GLY A 103 -30.59 16.36 43.85
C GLY A 103 -31.69 16.51 44.89
N LYS A 104 -32.93 16.58 44.42
CA LYS A 104 -34.13 16.81 45.22
C LYS A 104 -35.09 15.63 45.13
N LEU A 105 -35.62 15.22 46.27
CA LEU A 105 -36.61 14.15 46.42
C LEU A 105 -37.93 14.74 46.87
N PHE A 106 -39.03 14.32 46.25
CA PHE A 106 -40.38 14.79 46.57
C PHE A 106 -41.43 13.74 46.15
N HIS A 107 -42.64 13.82 46.68
CA HIS A 107 -43.75 12.98 46.23
C HIS A 107 -44.47 13.58 45.01
N ASN A 108 -44.74 12.73 44.02
CA ASN A 108 -45.72 13.01 42.97
C ASN A 108 -47.16 12.99 43.55
N ARG A 109 -48.13 13.50 42.79
CA ARG A 109 -49.59 13.32 42.98
C ARG A 109 -49.99 11.88 43.32
N ASP A 110 -49.29 10.90 42.77
CA ASP A 110 -49.53 9.46 43.02
C ASP A 110 -48.84 8.92 44.29
N GLN A 111 -48.33 9.79 45.18
CA GLN A 111 -47.60 9.42 46.41
C GLN A 111 -46.36 8.54 46.17
N LYS A 112 -45.75 8.65 44.99
CA LYS A 112 -44.48 8.01 44.66
C LYS A 112 -43.33 9.00 44.78
N ILE A 113 -42.20 8.53 45.32
CA ILE A 113 -40.97 9.32 45.39
C ILE A 113 -40.46 9.59 43.96
N GLN A 114 -40.37 10.86 43.60
CA GLN A 114 -39.64 11.35 42.44
C GLN A 114 -38.32 11.97 42.86
N PHE A 115 -37.34 11.87 41.97
CA PHE A 115 -36.01 12.41 42.14
C PHE A 115 -35.65 13.31 40.95
N GLN A 116 -35.17 14.51 41.27
CA GLN A 116 -34.64 15.46 40.31
C GLN A 116 -33.14 15.67 40.59
N PRO A 117 -32.23 15.22 39.70
CA PRO A 117 -30.79 15.39 39.90
C PRO A 117 -30.38 16.87 39.83
N GLU A 118 -29.33 17.26 40.56
CA GLU A 118 -28.88 18.65 40.63
C GLU A 118 -28.09 19.09 39.37
N ASN A 119 -27.67 18.20 38.47
CA ASN A 119 -27.01 18.46 37.15
C ASN A 119 -25.84 19.47 37.11
N LYS A 120 -25.35 19.96 38.27
CA LYS A 120 -24.21 20.89 38.37
C LYS A 120 -22.87 20.18 38.35
N ILE A 121 -22.82 18.95 38.89
CA ILE A 121 -21.59 18.19 39.11
C ILE A 121 -21.61 16.96 38.21
N ASN A 122 -20.52 16.75 37.46
CA ASN A 122 -20.32 15.52 36.72
C ASN A 122 -19.61 14.50 37.62
N PHE A 123 -20.30 13.42 37.99
CA PHE A 123 -19.75 12.35 38.82
C PHE A 123 -18.77 11.42 38.06
N LEU A 124 -18.59 11.63 36.75
CA LEU A 124 -17.61 10.90 35.96
C LEU A 124 -16.21 11.50 36.13
N THR A 125 -15.39 10.87 36.96
CA THR A 125 -14.00 11.32 37.24
C THR A 125 -13.12 11.38 35.99
N SER A 126 -13.32 10.48 35.02
CA SER A 126 -12.57 10.49 33.75
C SER A 126 -12.90 11.69 32.84
N SER A 127 -14.00 12.39 33.09
CA SER A 127 -14.39 13.61 32.37
C SER A 127 -14.15 14.87 33.19
N PHE A 128 -13.39 14.77 34.27
CA PHE A 128 -12.99 15.92 35.08
C PHE A 128 -12.23 16.95 34.22
N GLY A 129 -12.65 18.22 34.34
CA GLY A 129 -12.08 19.33 33.56
C GLY A 129 -12.63 19.48 32.14
N LEU A 130 -13.42 18.51 31.64
CA LEU A 130 -14.11 18.67 30.36
C LEU A 130 -15.35 19.55 30.57
N SER A 131 -15.47 20.59 29.74
CA SER A 131 -16.64 21.48 29.70
C SER A 131 -17.36 21.35 28.37
N SER A 132 -18.66 21.63 28.37
CA SER A 132 -19.42 21.76 27.14
C SER A 132 -18.96 23.01 26.39
N PHE A 133 -18.72 22.89 25.08
CA PHE A 133 -18.34 24.04 24.26
C PHE A 133 -19.07 24.02 22.90
N ALA A 134 -19.31 25.20 22.36
CA ALA A 134 -19.95 25.34 21.05
C ALA A 134 -18.96 25.01 19.92
N ALA A 135 -19.37 24.16 19.00
CA ALA A 135 -18.62 23.82 17.79
C ALA A 135 -19.25 24.46 16.55
N THR A 136 -18.41 24.88 15.60
CA THR A 136 -18.88 25.35 14.30
C THR A 136 -19.13 24.16 13.36
N PRO A 137 -20.33 24.01 12.79
CA PRO A 137 -20.62 22.91 11.86
C PRO A 137 -19.80 23.05 10.58
N ILE A 138 -19.30 21.92 10.07
CA ILE A 138 -18.48 21.90 8.85
C ILE A 138 -19.37 21.62 7.64
N GLN A 139 -19.45 22.56 6.70
CA GLN A 139 -20.32 22.50 5.52
C GLN A 139 -19.69 21.72 4.35
N ARG A 140 -19.14 20.52 4.58
CA ARG A 140 -18.47 19.73 3.52
C ARG A 140 -19.43 19.28 2.41
N GLU A 141 -20.69 19.00 2.75
CA GLU A 141 -21.68 18.48 1.80
C GLU A 141 -22.12 19.54 0.80
N VAL A 142 -22.42 20.75 1.27
CA VAL A 142 -22.74 21.91 0.40
C VAL A 142 -21.60 22.21 -0.58
N LEU A 143 -20.36 22.21 -0.08
CA LEU A 143 -19.18 22.40 -0.92
C LEU A 143 -18.97 21.27 -1.93
N LYS A 144 -19.39 20.04 -1.63
CA LYS A 144 -19.33 18.92 -2.59
C LYS A 144 -20.36 19.08 -3.70
N GLU A 145 -21.58 19.51 -3.39
CA GLU A 145 -22.62 19.79 -4.38
C GLU A 145 -22.20 20.93 -5.32
N GLU A 146 -21.67 22.03 -4.78
CA GLU A 146 -21.14 23.14 -5.58
C GLU A 146 -19.98 22.69 -6.49
N VAL A 147 -19.08 21.85 -5.99
CA VAL A 147 -17.97 21.31 -6.79
C VAL A 147 -18.48 20.37 -7.89
N GLN A 148 -19.49 19.55 -7.62
CA GLN A 148 -20.11 18.69 -8.63
C GLN A 148 -20.77 19.50 -9.75
N GLU A 149 -21.51 20.57 -9.42
CA GLU A 149 -22.11 21.47 -10.43
C GLU A 149 -21.06 22.19 -11.27
N LEU A 150 -19.92 22.54 -10.68
CA LEU A 150 -18.78 23.13 -11.40
C LEU A 150 -18.10 22.09 -12.30
N GLU A 151 -17.94 20.85 -11.83
CA GLU A 151 -17.38 19.73 -12.60
C GLU A 151 -18.23 19.36 -13.81
N GLU A 152 -19.56 19.44 -13.73
CA GLU A 152 -20.45 19.21 -14.89
C GLU A 152 -20.23 20.24 -16.01
N LYS A 153 -19.83 21.46 -15.66
CA LYS A 153 -19.64 22.56 -16.62
C LYS A 153 -18.26 22.59 -17.27
N ILE A 154 -17.26 21.91 -16.71
CA ILE A 154 -15.88 21.94 -17.21
C ILE A 154 -15.49 20.65 -17.95
N PRO A 155 -14.67 20.73 -19.01
CA PRO A 155 -14.28 19.58 -19.81
C PRO A 155 -13.16 18.73 -19.19
N PHE A 156 -12.79 18.96 -17.92
CA PHE A 156 -11.70 18.25 -17.25
C PHE A 156 -12.05 17.89 -15.80
N ILE A 157 -11.61 16.71 -15.37
CA ILE A 157 -11.92 16.14 -14.06
C ILE A 157 -10.87 16.59 -13.04
N ILE A 158 -11.30 17.22 -11.95
CA ILE A 158 -10.41 17.76 -10.91
C ILE A 158 -10.35 16.79 -9.72
N THR A 159 -11.46 16.17 -9.34
CA THR A 159 -11.55 15.30 -8.15
C THR A 159 -11.07 13.86 -8.38
N PRO A 160 -10.48 13.21 -7.35
CA PRO A 160 -10.05 11.81 -7.44
C PRO A 160 -11.21 10.82 -7.51
N GLU A 161 -12.37 11.12 -6.91
CA GLU A 161 -13.55 10.23 -6.87
C GLU A 161 -14.11 9.94 -8.28
N VAL A 162 -14.26 10.97 -9.12
CA VAL A 162 -14.74 10.83 -10.51
C VAL A 162 -13.68 10.19 -11.42
N ARG A 163 -12.39 10.39 -11.11
CA ARG A 163 -11.27 9.79 -11.86
C ARG A 163 -11.25 8.27 -11.76
N GLU A 164 -11.68 7.70 -10.64
CA GLU A 164 -11.71 6.24 -10.44
C GLU A 164 -12.89 5.56 -11.13
N THR A 165 -14.06 6.22 -11.18
CA THR A 165 -15.27 5.66 -11.80
C THR A 165 -15.27 5.78 -13.32
N THR A 166 -14.67 6.85 -13.83
CA THR A 166 -14.71 7.23 -15.25
C THR A 166 -13.52 6.64 -16.01
N SER A 167 -13.43 5.31 -16.04
CA SER A 167 -12.44 4.60 -16.85
C SER A 167 -12.86 4.60 -18.32
N PHE A 168 -12.81 5.77 -18.98
CA PHE A 168 -12.98 5.88 -20.44
C PHE A 168 -11.72 5.47 -21.22
N ARG A 169 -10.70 4.94 -20.53
CA ARG A 169 -9.41 4.51 -21.11
C ARG A 169 -9.34 3.09 -21.70
N PRO A 170 -10.31 2.15 -21.57
CA PRO A 170 -10.16 0.85 -22.21
C PRO A 170 -10.31 0.94 -23.74
N TRP A 171 -11.31 1.66 -24.27
CA TRP A 171 -11.58 1.71 -25.72
C TRP A 171 -10.50 2.47 -26.53
N LEU A 172 -9.91 3.54 -25.97
CA LEU A 172 -8.84 4.29 -26.62
C LEU A 172 -7.57 3.46 -26.83
N LYS A 173 -7.29 2.47 -25.98
CA LYS A 173 -6.19 1.51 -26.19
C LYS A 173 -6.42 0.66 -27.43
N TYR A 174 -7.66 0.20 -27.63
CA TYR A 174 -8.02 -0.57 -28.84
C TYR A 174 -8.02 0.31 -30.09
N ALA A 175 -8.49 1.56 -30.01
CA ALA A 175 -8.43 2.50 -31.11
C ALA A 175 -6.98 2.75 -31.58
N ALA A 176 -6.04 2.91 -30.65
CA ALA A 176 -4.62 3.06 -30.98
C ALA A 176 -4.03 1.81 -31.67
N VAL A 177 -4.40 0.61 -31.21
CA VAL A 177 -3.96 -0.66 -31.82
C VAL A 177 -4.52 -0.80 -33.25
N ILE A 178 -5.79 -0.47 -33.46
CA ILE A 178 -6.42 -0.51 -34.79
C ILE A 178 -5.74 0.49 -35.73
N LEU A 179 -5.49 1.73 -35.29
CA LEU A 179 -4.79 2.74 -36.09
C LEU A 179 -3.37 2.28 -36.47
N LEU A 180 -2.63 1.69 -35.53
CA LEU A 180 -1.31 1.14 -35.82
C LEU A 180 -1.39 -0.01 -36.84
N ALA A 181 -2.32 -0.95 -36.67
CA ALA A 181 -2.50 -2.06 -37.60
C ALA A 181 -2.85 -1.58 -39.02
N VAL A 182 -3.78 -0.61 -39.14
CA VAL A 182 -4.14 0.00 -40.43
C VAL A 182 -2.95 0.72 -41.04
N SER A 183 -2.18 1.48 -40.24
CA SER A 183 -1.01 2.20 -40.74
C SER A 183 0.08 1.25 -41.27
N LEU A 184 0.34 0.14 -40.57
CA LEU A 184 1.29 -0.89 -41.00
C LEU A 184 0.80 -1.63 -42.24
N GLY A 185 -0.49 -1.98 -42.32
CA GLY A 185 -1.10 -2.63 -43.47
C GLY A 185 -1.00 -1.78 -44.74
N VAL A 186 -1.37 -0.49 -44.65
CA VAL A 186 -1.28 0.44 -45.79
C VAL A 186 0.17 0.65 -46.23
N THR A 187 1.08 0.81 -45.27
CA THR A 187 2.51 1.00 -45.58
C THR A 187 3.09 -0.24 -46.25
N GLY A 188 2.83 -1.43 -45.70
CA GLY A 188 3.30 -2.71 -46.26
C GLY A 188 2.75 -2.99 -47.67
N TYR A 189 1.48 -2.66 -47.92
CA TYR A 189 0.89 -2.80 -49.26
C TYR A 189 1.57 -1.89 -50.30
N ARG A 190 1.84 -0.63 -49.93
CA ARG A 190 2.53 0.31 -50.84
C ARG A 190 3.98 -0.09 -51.10
N THR A 191 4.71 -0.53 -50.08
CA THR A 191 6.12 -0.94 -50.25
C THR A 191 6.25 -2.23 -51.07
N TYR A 192 5.32 -3.18 -50.92
CA TYR A 192 5.32 -4.41 -51.73
C TYR A 192 5.16 -4.11 -53.24
N GLY A 193 4.27 -3.19 -53.60
CA GLY A 193 4.10 -2.76 -54.99
C GLY A 193 5.35 -2.11 -55.59
N ASP A 194 6.02 -1.23 -54.84
CA ASP A 194 7.24 -0.55 -55.28
C ASP A 194 8.42 -1.54 -55.48
N LEU A 195 8.53 -2.56 -54.63
CA LEU A 195 9.54 -3.62 -54.78
C LEU A 195 9.34 -4.44 -56.05
N GLN A 196 8.10 -4.83 -56.38
CA GLN A 196 7.78 -5.55 -57.62
C GLN A 196 8.16 -4.71 -58.85
N GLN A 197 7.84 -3.42 -58.83
CA GLN A 197 8.16 -2.52 -59.95
C GLN A 197 9.67 -2.35 -60.13
N LYS A 198 10.43 -2.23 -59.04
CA LYS A 198 11.90 -2.18 -59.06
C LYS A 198 12.53 -3.46 -59.59
N GLN A 199 11.97 -4.63 -59.26
CA GLN A 199 12.46 -5.91 -59.79
C GLN A 199 12.25 -6.00 -61.31
N VAL A 200 11.09 -5.59 -61.82
CA VAL A 200 10.81 -5.56 -63.26
C VAL A 200 11.73 -4.56 -63.97
N ALA A 201 11.93 -3.36 -63.42
CA ALA A 201 12.86 -2.38 -63.98
C ALA A 201 14.30 -2.90 -64.01
N ALA A 202 14.78 -3.52 -62.92
CA ALA A 202 16.13 -4.10 -62.88
C ALA A 202 16.32 -5.25 -63.89
N GLN A 203 15.28 -6.04 -64.17
CA GLN A 203 15.32 -7.04 -65.24
C GLN A 203 15.40 -6.41 -66.63
N GLN A 204 14.66 -5.32 -66.87
CA GLN A 204 14.73 -4.58 -68.13
C GLN A 204 16.11 -3.95 -68.33
N ASP A 205 16.66 -3.32 -67.29
CA ASP A 205 18.01 -2.74 -67.32
C ASP A 205 19.07 -3.83 -67.57
N ALA A 206 18.95 -5.00 -66.94
CA ALA A 206 19.85 -6.13 -67.18
C ALA A 206 19.74 -6.68 -68.62
N GLN A 207 18.54 -6.73 -69.20
CA GLN A 207 18.35 -7.14 -70.60
C GLN A 207 18.96 -6.13 -71.58
N GLN A 208 18.83 -4.84 -71.30
CA GLN A 208 19.48 -3.79 -72.10
C GLN A 208 21.00 -3.93 -72.03
N GLU A 209 21.55 -4.16 -70.84
CA GLU A 209 22.99 -4.34 -70.66
C GLU A 209 23.50 -5.61 -71.35
N VAL A 210 22.79 -6.73 -71.24
CA VAL A 210 23.12 -7.96 -71.96
C VAL A 210 23.06 -7.74 -73.48
N SER A 211 22.06 -7.02 -73.98
CA SER A 211 21.96 -6.70 -75.41
C SER A 211 23.13 -5.83 -75.88
N ARG A 212 23.52 -4.84 -75.06
CA ARG A 212 24.69 -3.98 -75.30
C ARG A 212 25.98 -4.81 -75.34
N LEU A 213 26.17 -5.71 -74.38
CA LEU A 213 27.33 -6.61 -74.32
C LEU A 213 27.35 -7.61 -75.48
N ILE A 214 26.20 -8.16 -75.91
CA ILE A 214 26.13 -9.02 -77.10
C ILE A 214 26.53 -8.23 -78.34
N GLN A 215 26.07 -6.98 -78.47
CA GLN A 215 26.41 -6.12 -79.61
C GLN A 215 27.89 -5.72 -79.61
N GLU A 216 28.47 -5.41 -78.46
CA GLU A 216 29.91 -5.16 -78.32
C GLU A 216 30.71 -6.45 -78.62
N ALA A 217 30.35 -7.60 -78.04
CA ALA A 217 31.04 -8.87 -78.24
C ALA A 217 30.95 -9.40 -79.68
N THR A 218 29.80 -9.28 -80.34
CA THR A 218 29.65 -9.64 -81.77
C THR A 218 30.47 -8.74 -82.70
N PHE A 219 30.91 -7.57 -82.23
CA PHE A 219 31.80 -6.70 -82.97
C PHE A 219 33.30 -7.04 -82.78
N PHE A 220 33.67 -7.81 -81.74
CA PHE A 220 35.06 -8.07 -81.36
C PHE A 220 35.51 -9.55 -81.41
N GLU A 221 34.66 -10.46 -81.84
CA GLU A 221 34.99 -11.89 -81.96
C GLU A 221 35.76 -12.24 -83.25
N SER A 222 36.93 -11.62 -83.44
CA SER A 222 37.89 -12.01 -84.49
C SER A 222 39.30 -12.36 -84.00
N ALA A 223 39.54 -12.53 -82.69
CA ALA A 223 40.82 -13.09 -82.19
C ALA A 223 40.70 -13.68 -80.76
N PRO A 224 41.33 -14.84 -80.43
CA PRO A 224 41.19 -15.48 -79.13
C PRO A 224 42.13 -14.90 -78.05
N LEU A 225 41.64 -14.84 -76.80
CA LEU A 225 42.32 -14.32 -75.61
C LEU A 225 42.82 -15.44 -74.67
N GLU A 226 44.00 -15.25 -74.06
CA GLU A 226 44.56 -16.10 -72.98
C GLU A 226 44.72 -15.30 -71.66
N LEU A 227 44.59 -15.99 -70.50
CA LEU A 227 44.61 -15.43 -69.14
C LEU A 227 45.80 -15.97 -68.30
N PRO A 228 46.44 -15.18 -67.42
CA PRO A 228 47.39 -15.68 -66.43
C PRO A 228 46.83 -15.80 -64.99
N ALA A 229 47.53 -16.60 -64.16
CA ALA A 229 47.10 -17.14 -62.87
C ALA A 229 47.53 -16.33 -61.61
N VAL A 230 46.78 -16.53 -60.53
CA VAL A 230 46.87 -15.86 -59.20
C VAL A 230 47.76 -16.65 -58.23
N ASN A 231 48.64 -15.97 -57.49
CA ASN A 231 49.46 -16.52 -56.39
C ASN A 231 48.99 -16.01 -55.02
N ILE A 232 49.02 -16.88 -54.00
CA ILE A 232 48.57 -16.62 -52.62
C ILE A 232 49.75 -16.87 -51.66
N GLU A 233 50.08 -15.89 -50.81
CA GLU A 233 51.06 -16.04 -49.72
C GLU A 233 50.37 -16.21 -48.35
N VAL A 234 50.84 -17.16 -47.55
CA VAL A 234 50.29 -17.52 -46.23
C VAL A 234 51.26 -17.09 -45.13
N THR A 235 50.86 -16.14 -44.28
CA THR A 235 51.58 -15.75 -43.05
C THR A 235 51.01 -16.49 -41.83
N LYS A 236 51.88 -17.17 -41.06
CA LYS A 236 51.51 -17.81 -39.78
C LYS A 236 51.32 -16.74 -38.70
N ARG A 237 50.19 -16.77 -37.99
CA ARG A 237 49.83 -15.83 -36.90
C ARG A 237 50.51 -16.21 -35.57
N HIS A 238 51.00 -15.21 -34.84
CA HIS A 238 51.45 -15.32 -33.44
C HIS A 238 50.23 -15.26 -32.49
N LEU A 239 50.30 -15.96 -31.35
CA LEU A 239 49.26 -15.91 -30.31
C LEU A 239 49.46 -14.66 -29.45
N GLY A 240 48.40 -13.87 -29.25
CA GLY A 240 48.42 -12.69 -28.37
C GLY A 240 48.32 -13.01 -26.88
N LYS A 241 48.36 -11.98 -26.02
CA LYS A 241 48.46 -12.09 -24.54
C LYS A 241 47.12 -12.26 -23.80
N HIS A 242 46.00 -12.02 -24.49
CA HIS A 242 44.65 -12.04 -23.92
C HIS A 242 43.80 -13.11 -24.60
N HIS A 243 43.45 -14.16 -23.86
CA HIS A 243 42.75 -15.33 -24.37
C HIS A 243 41.31 -15.39 -23.85
N VAL A 244 40.34 -15.58 -24.74
CA VAL A 244 38.94 -15.78 -24.35
C VAL A 244 38.67 -17.28 -24.19
N ILE A 245 38.49 -17.73 -22.95
CA ILE A 245 38.42 -19.15 -22.56
C ILE A 245 36.98 -19.68 -22.65
N ALA A 246 36.84 -20.82 -23.31
CA ALA A 246 35.59 -21.57 -23.44
C ALA A 246 35.34 -22.55 -22.29
N GLY A 247 36.41 -23.01 -21.65
CA GLY A 247 36.34 -23.92 -20.49
C GLY A 247 37.70 -24.49 -20.10
N ALA A 248 37.72 -25.18 -18.96
CA ALA A 248 38.87 -25.93 -18.47
C ALA A 248 38.43 -27.34 -18.04
N PHE A 249 39.03 -28.37 -18.61
CA PHE A 249 38.60 -29.77 -18.46
C PHE A 249 39.67 -30.60 -17.73
N ARG A 250 39.24 -31.60 -16.97
CA ARG A 250 40.17 -32.50 -16.27
C ARG A 250 40.81 -33.54 -17.19
N GLU A 251 40.16 -33.86 -18.30
CA GLU A 251 40.61 -34.83 -19.29
C GLU A 251 40.92 -34.13 -20.61
N GLU A 252 42.09 -34.42 -21.19
CA GLU A 252 42.55 -33.84 -22.46
C GLU A 252 41.60 -34.11 -23.63
N GLN A 253 41.05 -35.32 -23.71
CA GLN A 253 40.12 -35.72 -24.77
C GLN A 253 38.85 -34.83 -24.81
N ASN A 254 38.40 -34.32 -23.66
CA ASN A 254 37.25 -33.43 -23.61
C ASN A 254 37.60 -32.02 -24.09
N ALA A 255 38.83 -31.56 -23.84
CA ALA A 255 39.34 -30.31 -24.37
C ALA A 255 39.48 -30.37 -25.90
N GLU A 256 40.01 -31.46 -26.46
CA GLU A 256 40.13 -31.66 -27.91
C GLU A 256 38.77 -31.70 -28.61
N LYS A 257 37.80 -32.44 -28.05
CA LYS A 257 36.41 -32.46 -28.55
C LYS A 257 35.82 -31.06 -28.57
N LYS A 258 36.06 -30.26 -27.52
CA LYS A 258 35.55 -28.90 -27.45
C LYS A 258 36.20 -27.98 -28.48
N VAL A 259 37.51 -28.12 -28.73
CA VAL A 259 38.20 -27.38 -29.80
C VAL A 259 37.61 -27.72 -31.18
N ALA A 260 37.39 -29.00 -31.47
CA ALA A 260 36.80 -29.44 -32.73
C ALA A 260 35.39 -28.87 -32.93
N GLN A 261 34.55 -28.94 -31.90
CA GLN A 261 33.19 -28.36 -31.91
C GLN A 261 33.22 -26.85 -32.19
N LEU A 262 34.12 -26.12 -31.55
CA LEU A 262 34.21 -24.67 -31.72
C LEU A 262 34.71 -24.28 -33.12
N LYS A 263 35.62 -25.06 -33.71
CA LYS A 263 36.05 -24.87 -35.10
C LYS A 263 34.94 -25.14 -36.11
N GLU A 264 34.13 -26.16 -35.87
CA GLU A 264 32.93 -26.45 -36.68
C GLU A 264 31.92 -25.29 -36.60
N ASN A 265 31.78 -24.67 -35.43
CA ASN A 265 30.98 -23.46 -35.23
C ASN A 265 31.60 -22.18 -35.83
N GLY A 266 32.75 -22.28 -36.51
CA GLY A 266 33.40 -21.17 -37.19
C GLY A 266 34.26 -20.27 -36.29
N PHE A 267 34.59 -20.70 -35.07
CA PHE A 267 35.51 -19.98 -34.19
C PHE A 267 36.96 -20.45 -34.40
N ASN A 268 37.93 -19.56 -34.21
CA ASN A 268 39.36 -19.87 -34.29
C ASN A 268 39.86 -20.55 -33.01
N ALA A 269 39.13 -21.55 -32.52
CA ALA A 269 39.40 -22.14 -31.23
C ALA A 269 40.71 -22.94 -31.24
N PHE A 270 41.45 -22.87 -30.14
CA PHE A 270 42.69 -23.58 -29.96
C PHE A 270 42.87 -24.04 -28.51
N TYR A 271 43.72 -25.06 -28.34
CA TYR A 271 44.08 -25.58 -27.04
C TYR A 271 45.21 -24.72 -26.45
N LEU A 272 44.98 -24.15 -25.27
CA LEU A 272 45.93 -23.20 -24.63
C LEU A 272 46.95 -23.92 -23.74
N GLY A 273 46.61 -25.10 -23.21
CA GLY A 273 47.49 -25.89 -22.33
C GLY A 273 46.86 -26.22 -20.99
N VAL A 274 47.66 -26.76 -20.07
CA VAL A 274 47.22 -27.14 -18.72
C VAL A 274 47.52 -26.02 -17.74
N ASN A 275 46.53 -25.62 -16.95
CA ASN A 275 46.71 -24.59 -15.94
C ASN A 275 47.43 -25.11 -14.68
N ARG A 276 47.75 -24.21 -13.74
CA ARG A 276 48.36 -24.54 -12.44
C ARG A 276 47.59 -25.54 -11.57
N TYR A 277 46.35 -25.83 -11.92
CA TYR A 277 45.46 -26.76 -11.21
C TYR A 277 45.32 -28.11 -11.94
N GLY A 278 46.09 -28.35 -13.01
CA GLY A 278 46.04 -29.59 -13.77
C GLY A 278 44.85 -29.70 -14.72
N LEU A 279 44.21 -28.59 -15.10
CA LEU A 279 43.07 -28.57 -16.03
C LEU A 279 43.47 -28.07 -17.42
N HIS A 280 43.03 -28.79 -18.44
CA HIS A 280 43.21 -28.54 -19.87
C HIS A 280 42.29 -27.39 -20.35
N GLN A 281 42.88 -26.26 -20.76
CA GLN A 281 42.16 -25.04 -21.13
C GLN A 281 41.95 -24.92 -22.64
N VAL A 282 40.75 -24.50 -23.03
CA VAL A 282 40.35 -24.27 -24.43
C VAL A 282 39.96 -22.81 -24.62
N ALA A 283 40.51 -22.15 -25.64
CA ALA A 283 40.21 -20.76 -25.98
C ALA A 283 39.40 -20.67 -27.28
N TYR A 284 38.51 -19.67 -27.37
CA TYR A 284 37.79 -19.31 -28.59
C TYR A 284 38.68 -18.57 -29.59
N ASP A 285 39.50 -17.63 -29.10
CA ASP A 285 40.50 -16.88 -29.88
C ASP A 285 41.49 -16.18 -28.93
N SER A 286 42.57 -15.62 -29.50
CA SER A 286 43.61 -14.86 -28.80
C SER A 286 43.77 -13.47 -29.38
N PHE A 287 43.94 -12.46 -28.52
CA PHE A 287 44.12 -11.07 -28.92
C PHE A 287 45.33 -10.43 -28.23
N ASP A 288 45.96 -9.48 -28.91
CA ASP A 288 47.02 -8.65 -28.35
C ASP A 288 46.46 -7.47 -27.54
N ASP A 289 45.33 -6.90 -27.96
CA ASP A 289 44.68 -5.78 -27.26
C ASP A 289 43.57 -6.27 -26.31
N PRO A 290 43.59 -5.86 -25.03
CA PRO A 290 42.56 -6.27 -24.07
C PRO A 290 41.15 -5.76 -24.40
N LYS A 291 41.00 -4.62 -25.12
CA LYS A 291 39.66 -4.10 -25.45
C LYS A 291 38.99 -4.95 -26.52
N GLU A 292 39.75 -5.39 -27.52
CA GLU A 292 39.26 -6.33 -28.54
C GLU A 292 38.84 -7.66 -27.92
N ALA A 293 39.65 -8.20 -27.00
CA ALA A 293 39.33 -9.43 -26.28
C ALA A 293 38.02 -9.32 -25.47
N LEU A 294 37.78 -8.17 -24.82
CA LEU A 294 36.55 -7.91 -24.08
C LEU A 294 35.33 -7.75 -24.99
N ALA A 295 35.48 -7.09 -26.14
CA ALA A 295 34.41 -6.97 -27.12
C ALA A 295 34.02 -8.35 -27.67
N PHE A 296 35.02 -9.18 -27.97
CA PHE A 296 34.81 -10.55 -28.44
C PHE A 296 34.17 -11.43 -27.36
N LEU A 297 34.60 -11.34 -26.10
CA LEU A 297 33.99 -12.05 -24.98
C LEU A 297 32.49 -11.73 -24.86
N LYS A 298 32.09 -10.45 -24.99
CA LYS A 298 30.67 -10.06 -24.95
C LYS A 298 29.87 -10.72 -26.08
N LYS A 299 30.43 -10.78 -27.30
CA LYS A 299 29.80 -11.45 -28.45
C LYS A 299 29.63 -12.95 -28.20
N VAL A 300 30.67 -13.62 -27.69
CA VAL A 300 30.64 -15.05 -27.38
C VAL A 300 29.62 -15.35 -26.28
N LYS A 301 29.54 -14.53 -25.23
CA LYS A 301 28.54 -14.68 -24.16
C LYS A 301 27.10 -14.54 -24.64
N ALA A 302 26.87 -13.72 -25.65
CA ALA A 302 25.55 -13.53 -26.24
C ALA A 302 25.15 -14.66 -27.21
N THR A 303 26.14 -15.29 -27.87
CA THR A 303 25.88 -16.18 -29.00
C THR A 303 26.03 -17.67 -28.64
N ASP A 304 27.09 -18.05 -27.93
CA ASP A 304 27.46 -19.46 -27.74
C ASP A 304 27.45 -19.89 -26.27
N SER A 305 28.25 -19.24 -25.39
CA SER A 305 28.35 -19.65 -23.99
C SER A 305 28.46 -18.47 -23.02
N ARG A 306 27.50 -18.39 -22.08
CA ARG A 306 27.48 -17.39 -21.01
C ARG A 306 28.64 -17.53 -20.02
N ASP A 307 29.19 -18.75 -19.91
CA ASP A 307 30.22 -19.12 -18.94
C ASP A 307 31.64 -18.82 -19.44
N ALA A 308 31.80 -18.28 -20.65
CA ALA A 308 33.11 -17.87 -21.15
C ALA A 308 33.76 -16.80 -20.23
N TRP A 309 35.08 -16.82 -20.11
CA TRP A 309 35.82 -15.81 -19.33
C TRP A 309 37.12 -15.40 -20.03
N LEU A 310 37.67 -14.25 -19.65
CA LEU A 310 38.95 -13.76 -20.19
C LEU A 310 40.10 -14.22 -19.28
N LEU A 311 41.14 -14.77 -19.89
CA LEU A 311 42.44 -15.04 -19.26
C LEU A 311 43.47 -14.09 -19.86
N SER A 312 44.18 -13.35 -19.03
CA SER A 312 45.24 -12.43 -19.47
C SER A 312 46.55 -12.86 -18.84
N GLU A 313 47.56 -13.10 -19.66
CA GLU A 313 48.92 -13.35 -19.20
C GLU A 313 49.56 -12.03 -18.78
N LYS A 314 50.32 -12.05 -17.67
CA LYS A 314 51.02 -10.89 -17.14
C LYS A 314 52.40 -10.74 -17.78
#